data_AF-A0A661I5E6-F1
#
_entry.id   AF-A0A661I5E6-F1
#
_cell.length_a   1.000
_cell.length_b   1.000
_cell.length_c   1.000
_cell.angle_alpha   90.00
_cell.angle_beta   90.00
_cell.angle_gamma   90.00
#
_symmetry.space_group_name_H-M   'P 1'
#
loop_
_entity.id
_entity.type
_entity.pdbx_description
1 polymer ?
#
loop_
_entity_poly.entity_id
_entity_poly.type
_entity_poly.pdbx_seq_one_letter_code
_entity_poly.pdbx_strand_id
1 'polypeptide(L)'
;MDSKTEAEKHLNSWLTKAEESGVTMLEKVAEWLTGVKSNILNWFDYQISSGKLEASNGKIRRLLKNTRGLRDQEYMFLRIQNLMYAKT
;
A
#
# COMPACT_ATOMS: atom_id res chain seq x y z
N MET A 1 -7.77 -12.66 19.54
CA MET A 1 -6.40 -12.37 19.07
C MET A 1 -6.34 -13.00 17.71
N ASP A 2 -6.78 -12.23 16.72
CA ASP A 2 -7.16 -12.73 15.41
C ASP A 2 -5.92 -13.33 14.76
N SER A 3 -5.91 -14.66 14.62
CA SER A 3 -4.74 -15.37 14.14
C SER A 3 -4.57 -15.13 12.64
N LYS A 4 -3.33 -15.11 12.15
CA LYS A 4 -3.02 -15.06 10.70
C LYS A 4 -3.85 -16.09 9.91
N THR A 5 -4.09 -17.26 10.50
CA THR A 5 -4.92 -18.34 9.96
C THR A 5 -6.39 -17.97 9.83
N GLU A 6 -6.96 -17.25 10.80
CA GLU A 6 -8.34 -16.79 10.76
C GLU A 6 -8.51 -15.70 9.69
N ALA A 7 -7.57 -14.76 9.61
CA ALA A 7 -7.53 -13.75 8.56
C ALA A 7 -7.41 -14.37 7.17
N GLU A 8 -6.57 -15.40 7.00
CA GLU A 8 -6.46 -16.12 5.73
C GLU A 8 -7.78 -16.81 5.35
N LYS A 9 -8.46 -17.46 6.30
CA LYS A 9 -9.76 -18.10 6.05
C LYS A 9 -10.81 -17.08 5.60
N HIS A 10 -10.89 -15.94 6.30
CA HIS A 10 -11.81 -14.86 5.93
C HIS A 10 -11.49 -14.29 4.54
N LEU A 11 -10.22 -14.06 4.24
CA LEU A 11 -9.78 -13.51 2.97
C LEU A 11 -10.07 -14.48 1.82
N ASN A 12 -9.78 -15.78 1.98
CA ASN A 12 -10.11 -16.79 1.00
C ASN A 12 -11.63 -16.89 0.76
N SER A 13 -12.44 -16.87 1.84
CA SER A 13 -13.91 -16.91 1.71
C SER A 13 -14.45 -15.70 0.95
N TRP A 14 -13.89 -14.51 1.19
CA TRP A 14 -14.27 -13.31 0.45
C TRP A 14 -13.86 -13.38 -1.02
N LEU A 15 -12.66 -13.89 -1.32
CA LEU A 15 -12.18 -14.06 -2.69
C LEU A 15 -13.09 -14.99 -3.50
N THR A 16 -13.45 -16.15 -2.93
CA THR A 16 -14.39 -17.08 -3.58
C THR A 16 -15.73 -16.40 -3.88
N LYS A 17 -16.28 -15.64 -2.93
CA LYS A 17 -17.53 -14.90 -3.16
C LYS A 17 -17.40 -13.82 -4.23
N ALA A 18 -16.24 -13.17 -4.33
CA ALA A 18 -15.98 -12.14 -5.33
C ALA A 18 -15.83 -12.74 -6.73
N GLU A 19 -15.18 -13.88 -6.86
CA GLU A 19 -15.07 -14.65 -8.12
C GLU A 19 -16.42 -15.21 -8.58
N GLU A 20 -17.25 -15.69 -7.65
CA GLU A 20 -18.59 -16.24 -7.95
C GLU A 20 -19.67 -15.15 -8.09
N SER A 21 -19.34 -13.88 -7.88
CA SER A 21 -20.32 -12.78 -7.86
C SER A 21 -20.92 -12.45 -9.24
N GLY A 22 -20.25 -12.85 -10.33
CA GLY A 22 -20.59 -12.45 -11.70
C GLY A 22 -20.37 -10.96 -11.97
N VAL A 23 -19.78 -10.22 -11.04
CA VAL A 23 -19.44 -8.81 -11.18
C VAL A 23 -18.01 -8.71 -11.66
N THR A 24 -17.81 -8.40 -12.94
CA THR A 24 -16.48 -8.36 -13.59
C THR A 24 -15.47 -7.48 -12.86
N MET A 25 -15.91 -6.43 -12.17
CA MET A 25 -15.02 -5.60 -11.35
C MET A 25 -14.50 -6.36 -10.12
N LEU A 26 -15.37 -7.11 -9.43
CA LEU A 26 -15.01 -7.89 -8.25
C LEU A 26 -14.13 -9.09 -8.61
N GLU A 27 -14.42 -9.75 -9.73
CA GLU A 27 -13.58 -10.83 -10.26
C GLU A 27 -12.13 -10.37 -10.51
N LYS A 28 -11.96 -9.22 -11.18
CA LYS A 28 -10.61 -8.62 -11.41
C LYS A 28 -9.91 -8.24 -10.12
N VAL A 29 -10.66 -7.71 -9.14
CA VAL A 29 -10.10 -7.39 -7.83
C VAL A 29 -9.68 -8.67 -7.12
N ALA A 30 -10.47 -9.74 -7.19
CA ALA A 30 -10.15 -11.02 -6.59
C ALA A 30 -8.87 -11.63 -7.20
N GLU A 31 -8.75 -11.62 -8.53
CA GLU A 31 -7.55 -12.09 -9.23
C GLU A 31 -6.30 -11.33 -8.77
N TRP A 32 -6.36 -10.00 -8.73
CA TRP A 32 -5.24 -9.18 -8.23
C TRP A 32 -4.95 -9.45 -6.75
N LEU A 33 -5.98 -9.52 -5.91
CA LEU A 33 -5.84 -9.69 -4.47
C LEU A 33 -5.27 -11.07 -4.11
N THR A 34 -5.60 -12.11 -4.87
CA THR A 34 -4.99 -13.44 -4.77
C THR A 34 -3.48 -13.38 -4.98
N GLY A 35 -3.01 -12.58 -5.93
CA GLY A 35 -1.58 -12.36 -6.18
C GLY A 35 -0.84 -11.62 -5.06
N VAL A 36 -1.52 -10.72 -4.34
CA VAL A 36 -0.93 -9.96 -3.21
C VAL A 36 -1.29 -10.51 -1.82
N LYS A 37 -2.06 -11.60 -1.75
CA LYS A 37 -2.60 -12.20 -0.52
C LYS A 37 -1.51 -12.46 0.53
N SER A 38 -0.37 -12.99 0.09
CA SER A 38 0.78 -13.28 0.96
C SER A 38 1.32 -12.03 1.65
N ASN A 39 1.38 -10.90 0.94
CA ASN A 39 1.84 -9.62 1.50
C ASN A 39 0.87 -9.08 2.55
N ILE A 40 -0.44 -9.24 2.32
CA ILE A 40 -1.47 -8.84 3.29
C ILE A 40 -1.35 -9.67 4.56
N LEU A 41 -1.18 -11.00 4.42
CA LEU A 41 -1.03 -11.90 5.57
C LEU A 41 0.30 -11.70 6.31
N ASN A 42 1.36 -11.24 5.62
CA ASN A 42 2.63 -10.92 6.26
C ASN A 42 2.55 -9.74 7.23
N TRP A 43 1.51 -8.91 7.17
CA TRP A 43 1.29 -7.84 8.16
C TRP A 43 1.15 -8.39 9.59
N PHE A 44 0.63 -9.62 9.75
CA PHE A 44 0.51 -10.25 11.07
C PHE A 44 1.87 -10.58 11.70
N ASP A 45 2.88 -10.87 10.89
CA ASP A 45 4.24 -11.15 11.35
C ASP A 45 5.08 -9.87 11.42
N TYR A 46 4.90 -8.98 10.45
CA TYR A 46 5.66 -7.74 10.27
C TYR A 46 4.71 -6.56 10.13
N GLN A 47 4.25 -6.03 11.27
CA GLN A 47 3.33 -4.90 11.27
C GLN A 47 4.01 -3.65 10.71
N ILE A 48 3.42 -3.11 9.64
CA ILE A 48 3.81 -1.81 9.09
C ILE A 48 2.74 -0.80 9.52
N SER A 49 3.19 0.34 10.07
CA SER A 49 2.30 1.46 10.41
C SER A 49 1.96 2.26 9.16
N SER A 50 0.67 2.30 8.80
CA SER A 50 0.17 3.17 7.75
C SER A 50 0.40 4.66 8.07
N GLY A 51 0.39 5.05 9.36
CA GLY A 51 0.58 6.44 9.77
C GLY A 51 1.93 7.04 9.34
N LYS A 52 3.03 6.28 9.46
CA LYS A 52 4.35 6.74 9.00
C LYS A 52 4.42 6.83 7.47
N LEU A 53 3.78 5.89 6.77
CA LEU A 53 3.69 5.89 5.31
C LEU A 53 2.87 7.09 4.81
N GLU A 54 1.71 7.36 5.43
CA GLU A 54 0.85 8.49 5.08
C GLU A 54 1.52 9.84 5.36
N ALA A 55 2.21 9.98 6.49
CA ALA A 55 3.00 11.19 6.79
C ALA A 55 4.07 11.43 5.72
N SER A 56 4.72 10.36 5.26
CA SER A 56 5.73 10.41 4.19
C SER A 56 5.11 10.77 2.84
N ASN A 57 3.98 10.16 2.48
CA ASN A 57 3.21 10.48 1.27
C ASN A 57 2.77 11.95 1.27
N GLY A 58 2.33 12.47 2.42
CA GLY A 58 1.97 13.87 2.59
C GLY A 58 3.15 14.82 2.36
N LYS A 59 4.33 14.50 2.92
CA LYS A 59 5.58 15.23 2.69
C LYS A 59 5.95 15.28 1.21
N ILE A 60 5.94 14.14 0.52
CA ILE A 60 6.25 14.05 -0.92
C ILE A 60 5.24 14.84 -1.76
N ARG A 61 3.94 14.69 -1.49
CA ARG A 61 2.89 15.43 -2.20
C ARG A 61 3.04 16.94 -2.04
N ARG A 62 3.38 17.41 -0.82
CA ARG A 62 3.65 18.83 -0.55
C ARG A 62 4.89 19.31 -1.31
N LEU A 63 5.96 18.52 -1.35
CA LEU A 63 7.16 18.82 -2.12
C LEU A 63 6.84 19.00 -3.60
N LEU A 64 6.17 18.02 -4.22
CA LEU A 64 5.81 18.04 -5.64
C LEU A 64 4.89 19.21 -5.99
N LYS A 65 3.94 19.57 -5.11
CA LYS A 65 3.07 20.74 -5.29
C LYS A 65 3.87 22.05 -5.36
N ASN A 66 4.92 22.16 -4.56
CA ASN A 66 5.77 23.35 -4.49
C ASN A 66 6.83 23.40 -5.61
N THR A 67 7.11 22.27 -6.26
CA THR A 67 8.12 22.17 -7.32
C THR A 67 7.47 21.95 -8.68
N ARG A 68 6.89 23.01 -9.26
CA ARG A 68 6.44 22.95 -10.67
C ARG A 68 7.65 23.01 -11.60
N GLY A 69 7.73 22.08 -12.56
CA GLY A 69 8.73 22.10 -13.63
C GLY A 69 10.06 21.40 -13.34
N LEU A 70 10.14 20.59 -12.28
CA LEU A 70 11.32 19.77 -12.00
C LEU A 70 11.43 18.65 -13.06
N ARG A 71 12.41 18.75 -13.97
CA ARG A 71 12.65 17.76 -15.05
C ARG A 71 13.71 16.73 -14.69
N ASP A 72 14.51 17.02 -13.67
CA ASP A 72 15.58 16.17 -13.18
C ASP A 72 15.05 15.27 -12.05
N GLN A 73 15.01 13.97 -12.31
CA GLN A 73 14.57 12.96 -11.35
C GLN A 73 15.58 12.76 -10.23
N GLU A 74 16.87 12.89 -10.49
CA GLU A 74 17.91 12.68 -9.49
C GLU A 74 17.86 13.78 -8.43
N TYR A 75 17.70 15.03 -8.89
CA TYR A 75 17.46 16.15 -7.99
C TYR A 75 16.15 16.02 -7.20
N MET A 76 15.09 15.43 -7.80
CA MET A 76 13.84 15.11 -7.10
C MET A 76 14.07 14.13 -5.94
N PHE A 77 14.80 13.04 -6.19
CA PHE A 77 15.12 12.04 -5.18
C PHE A 77 15.96 12.62 -4.04
N LEU A 78 16.97 13.44 -4.36
CA LEU A 78 17.78 14.13 -3.35
C LEU A 78 16.92 15.02 -2.43
N ARG A 79 15.91 15.69 -2.98
CA ARG A 79 14.99 16.51 -2.19
C ARG A 79 14.04 15.68 -1.32
N ILE A 80 13.55 14.54 -1.83
CA ILE A 80 12.76 13.61 -1.02
C ILE A 80 13.60 13.06 0.12
N GLN A 81 14.82 12.60 -0.14
CA GLN A 81 15.72 12.09 0.91
C GLN A 81 15.96 13.16 1.99
N ASN A 82 16.33 14.38 1.59
CA ASN A 82 16.50 15.47 2.54
C ASN A 82 15.25 15.72 3.39
N LEU A 83 14.05 15.70 2.80
CA LEU A 83 12.79 15.89 3.51
C LEU A 83 12.43 14.75 4.49
N MET A 84 12.89 13.54 4.18
CA MET A 84 12.64 12.33 4.96
C MET A 84 13.63 12.16 6.10
N TYR A 85 14.91 12.51 5.89
CA TYR A 85 15.99 12.40 6.87
C TYR A 85 16.25 13.68 7.68
N ALA A 86 15.67 14.82 7.28
CA ALA A 86 15.69 16.02 8.11
C ALA A 86 15.03 15.71 9.46
N LYS A 87 15.85 15.65 10.52
CA LYS A 87 15.38 15.58 11.91
C LYS A 87 14.50 16.80 12.18
N THR A 88 13.23 16.57 12.45
CA THR A 88 12.40 17.48 13.26
C THR A 88 12.89 17.48 14.70
#